data_AF-A0A9X5CQF6-F1
#
_entry.id   AF-A0A9X5CQF6-F1
#
_cell.length_a   1.000
_cell.length_b   1.000
_cell.length_c   1.000
_cell.angle_alpha   90.00
_cell.angle_beta   90.00
_cell.angle_gamma   90.00
#
_symmetry.space_group_name_H-M   'P 1'
#
loop_
_entity.id
_entity.type
_entity.pdbx_description
1 polymer ?
#
loop_
_entity_poly.entity_id
_entity_poly.type
_entity_poly.pdbx_seq_one_letter_code
_entity_poly.pdbx_strand_id
1 'polypeptide(L)' 'RRAGLAVGARPATLPGTPSLSPVPLILLPALTAGGPARFAVFDVEDRDALVRRGAATCVATVVGGRLVHRRR' A
#
# COMPACT_ATOMS: atom_id res chain seq x y z
N ARG A 1 8.18 28.11 -24.58
CA ARG A 1 9.06 27.00 -24.14
C ARG A 1 8.19 25.96 -23.45
N ARG A 2 7.91 24.84 -24.11
CA ARG A 2 7.03 23.78 -23.60
C ARG A 2 7.84 22.99 -22.57
N ALA A 3 7.31 22.83 -21.35
CA ALA A 3 7.95 22.01 -20.31
C ALA A 3 8.23 20.62 -20.90
N GLY A 4 9.47 20.14 -20.80
CA GLY A 4 9.97 18.90 -21.43
C GLY A 4 9.36 17.60 -20.90
N LEU A 5 8.04 17.54 -20.82
CA LEU A 5 7.28 16.34 -20.47
C LEU A 5 6.95 15.58 -21.76
N ALA A 6 7.23 14.29 -21.75
CA ALA A 6 6.86 13.35 -22.80
C ALA A 6 5.85 12.33 -22.26
N VAL A 7 4.92 11.89 -23.12
CA VAL A 7 3.99 10.80 -22.82
C VAL A 7 4.63 9.48 -23.25
N GLY A 8 4.88 8.58 -22.29
CA GLY A 8 5.37 7.23 -22.56
C GLY A 8 4.23 6.22 -22.56
N ALA A 9 4.26 5.26 -23.49
CA ALA A 9 3.36 4.10 -23.44
C ALA A 9 3.85 3.10 -22.38
N ARG A 10 2.90 2.49 -21.65
CA ARG A 10 3.22 1.35 -20.77
C ARG A 10 3.65 0.16 -21.65
N PRO A 11 4.76 -0.52 -21.36
CA PRO A 11 5.13 -1.75 -22.05
C PRO A 11 3.99 -2.79 -21.99
N ALA A 12 3.76 -3.49 -23.10
CA ALA A 12 2.70 -4.50 -23.20
C ALA A 12 2.86 -5.63 -22.15
N THR A 13 4.11 -5.91 -21.77
CA THR A 13 4.46 -6.90 -20.75
C THR A 13 5.46 -6.27 -19.79
N LEU A 14 5.13 -6.30 -18.49
CA LEU A 14 6.08 -6.01 -17.43
C LEU A 14 6.59 -7.34 -16.86
N PRO A 15 7.89 -7.49 -16.57
CA PRO A 15 8.41 -8.68 -15.94
C PRO A 15 7.87 -8.81 -14.51
N GLY A 16 7.62 -10.05 -14.09
CA GLY A 16 7.15 -10.38 -12.74
C GLY A 16 5.62 -10.45 -12.61
N THR A 17 5.17 -11.05 -11.51
CA THR A 17 3.75 -11.16 -11.20
C THR A 17 3.20 -9.78 -10.82
N PRO A 18 2.01 -9.38 -11.34
CA PRO A 18 1.35 -8.18 -10.87
C PRO A 18 1.14 -8.27 -9.36
N SER A 19 1.74 -7.36 -8.62
CA SER A 19 1.57 -7.28 -7.17
C SER A 19 0.99 -5.92 -6.80
N LEU A 20 -0.05 -5.94 -5.97
CA LEU A 20 -0.55 -4.74 -5.29
C LEU A 20 0.24 -4.44 -4.01
N SER A 21 1.18 -5.32 -3.64
CA SER A 21 2.05 -5.14 -2.48
C SER A 21 3.50 -4.98 -2.94
N PRO A 22 4.11 -3.80 -2.79
CA PRO A 22 5.52 -3.62 -3.10
C PRO A 22 6.37 -4.53 -2.22
N VAL A 23 7.48 -5.03 -2.78
CA VAL A 23 8.50 -5.79 -2.06
C VAL A 23 9.83 -5.03 -2.23
N PRO A 24 10.43 -4.48 -1.16
CA PRO A 24 9.94 -4.52 0.22
C PRO A 24 8.73 -3.60 0.44
N LEU A 25 7.92 -3.93 1.44
CA LEU A 25 6.86 -3.04 1.91
C LEU A 25 7.46 -1.73 2.42
N ILE A 26 7.03 -0.61 1.85
CA ILE A 26 7.35 0.72 2.38
C ILE A 26 6.43 0.95 3.57
N LEU A 27 6.99 0.89 4.77
CA LEU A 27 6.27 1.23 5.98
C LEU A 27 6.25 2.75 6.15
N LEU A 28 5.05 3.29 6.27
CA LEU A 28 4.85 4.69 6.62
C LEU A 28 5.40 4.98 8.03
N PRO A 29 5.66 6.26 8.37
CA PRO A 29 6.00 6.65 9.74
C PRO A 29 5.02 6.07 10.76
N ALA A 30 5.51 5.85 11.98
CA ALA A 30 4.71 5.31 13.06
C ALA A 30 3.45 6.15 13.31
N LEU A 31 2.36 5.47 13.68
CA LEU A 31 1.11 6.13 14.05
C LEU A 31 1.31 6.91 15.35
N THR A 32 0.75 8.12 15.40
CA THR A 32 0.77 8.97 16.58
C THR A 32 -0.64 9.49 16.89
N ALA A 33 -0.96 9.61 18.17
CA ALA A 33 -2.22 10.18 18.61
C ALA A 33 -2.33 11.64 18.15
N GLY A 34 -3.51 12.05 17.67
CA GLY A 34 -3.73 13.37 17.07
C GLY A 34 -3.16 13.53 15.64
N GLY A 35 -2.44 12.54 15.13
CA GLY A 35 -1.99 12.51 13.74
C GLY A 35 -3.11 12.20 12.73
N PRO A 36 -2.84 12.31 11.42
CA PRO A 36 -3.81 11.96 10.41
C PRO A 36 -4.24 10.50 10.51
N ALA A 37 -5.55 10.25 10.56
CA ALA A 37 -6.12 8.90 10.58
C ALA A 37 -5.99 8.22 9.20
N ARG A 38 -4.78 7.79 8.86
CA ARG A 38 -4.41 7.09 7.61
C ARG A 38 -3.57 5.86 7.92
N PHE A 39 -4.22 4.72 8.04
CA PHE A 39 -3.56 3.45 8.40
C PHE A 39 -4.33 2.25 7.85
N ALA A 40 -3.66 1.10 7.82
CA ALA A 40 -4.24 -0.18 7.46
C ALA A 40 -3.96 -1.19 8.58
N VAL A 41 -4.89 -2.13 8.76
CA VAL A 41 -4.80 -3.21 9.75
C VAL A 41 -4.60 -4.52 9.00
N PHE A 42 -3.64 -5.31 9.45
CA PHE A 42 -3.26 -6.57 8.82
C PHE A 42 -3.41 -7.71 9.82
N ASP A 43 -3.94 -8.83 9.35
CA ASP A 43 -4.09 -10.06 10.11
C ASP A 43 -2.87 -10.96 9.90
N VAL A 44 -1.85 -10.71 10.72
CA VAL A 44 -0.55 -11.42 10.75
C VAL A 44 0.01 -11.39 12.16
N GLU A 45 0.83 -12.39 12.49
CA GLU A 45 1.43 -12.55 13.82
C GLU A 45 2.53 -11.53 14.10
N ASP A 46 3.34 -11.21 13.08
CA ASP A 46 4.50 -10.33 13.23
C ASP A 46 4.77 -9.49 11.98
N ARG A 47 5.79 -8.62 12.10
CA ARG A 47 6.22 -7.71 11.04
C ARG A 47 6.84 -8.44 9.84
N ASP A 48 7.51 -9.57 10.05
CA ASP A 48 8.14 -10.30 8.96
C ASP A 48 7.09 -11.04 8.11
N ALA A 49 6.05 -11.56 8.75
CA ALA A 49 4.87 -12.10 8.10
C ALA A 49 4.13 -11.03 7.29
N LEU A 50 4.05 -9.79 7.79
CA LEU A 50 3.53 -8.66 7.02
C LEU A 50 4.36 -8.43 5.75
N VAL A 51 5.69 -8.37 5.85
CA VAL A 51 6.58 -8.15 4.70
C VAL A 51 6.43 -9.25 3.65
N ARG A 52 6.32 -10.52 4.07
CA ARG A 52 6.18 -11.66 3.15
C ARG A 52 4.81 -11.75 2.49
N ARG A 53 3.72 -11.53 3.24
CA ARG A 53 2.34 -11.77 2.78
C ARG A 53 1.65 -10.52 2.24
N GLY A 54 2.09 -9.34 2.67
CA GLY A 54 1.66 -8.07 2.14
C GLY A 54 0.16 -7.79 2.24
N ALA A 55 -0.34 -7.02 1.27
CA ALA A 55 -1.72 -6.53 1.23
C ALA A 55 -2.80 -7.63 1.23
N ALA A 56 -2.47 -8.88 0.90
CA ALA A 56 -3.41 -10.01 0.97
C ALA A 56 -3.91 -10.30 2.39
N THR A 57 -3.24 -9.76 3.40
CA THR A 57 -3.59 -9.91 4.82
C THR A 57 -4.31 -8.68 5.40
N CYS A 58 -4.56 -7.64 4.59
CA CYS A 58 -5.29 -6.46 5.04
C CYS A 58 -6.74 -6.83 5.38
N VAL A 59 -7.19 -6.41 6.56
CA VAL A 59 -8.57 -6.61 7.02
C VAL A 59 -9.35 -5.30 7.09
N ALA A 60 -8.65 -4.17 7.21
CA ALA A 60 -9.27 -2.86 7.26
C ALA A 60 -8.31 -1.77 6.78
N THR A 61 -8.85 -0.76 6.09
CA THR A 61 -8.11 0.46 5.75
C THR A 61 -8.91 1.67 6.19
N VAL A 62 -8.26 2.59 6.89
CA VAL A 62 -8.83 3.86 7.35
C VAL A 62 -8.11 5.01 6.66
N VAL A 63 -8.89 5.95 6.09
CA VAL A 63 -8.36 7.18 5.47
C VAL A 63 -9.23 8.35 5.90
N GLY A 64 -8.60 9.37 6.51
CA GLY A 64 -9.31 10.55 7.00
C GLY A 64 -10.38 10.22 8.05
N GLY A 65 -10.14 9.19 8.86
CA GLY A 65 -11.10 8.71 9.88
C GLY A 65 -12.25 7.87 9.33
N ARG A 66 -12.25 7.54 8.04
CA ARG A 66 -13.29 6.69 7.41
C ARG A 66 -12.75 5.30 7.12
N LEU A 67 -13.52 4.27 7.48
CA LEU A 67 -13.24 2.89 7.09
C LEU A 67 -13.57 2.70 5.61
N VAL A 68 -12.55 2.73 4.75
CA VAL A 68 -12.69 2.66 3.28
C VAL A 68 -12.57 1.25 2.73
N HIS A 69 -11.96 0.34 3.51
CA HIS A 69 -11.89 -1.07 3.20
C HIS A 69 -12.20 -1.86 4.47
N ARG A 70 -12.97 -2.94 4.31
CA ARG A 70 -13.23 -3.94 5.34
C ARG A 70 -13.34 -5.30 4.68
N ARG A 71 -12.57 -6.27 5.17
CA ARG A 71 -12.75 -7.67 4.78
C ARG A 71 -14.07 -8.19 5.34
N ARG A 72 -14.80 -8.97 4.55
CA ARG A 72 -16.08 -9.56 4.96
C ARG A 72 -15.84 -10.87 5.70
#